data_AF-A0A8H7RMF9-F1
#
_entry.id   AF-A0A8H7RMF9-F1
#
_cell.length_a   1.000
_cell.length_b   1.000
_cell.length_c   1.000
_cell.angle_alpha   90.00
_cell.angle_beta   90.00
_cell.angle_gamma   90.00
#
_symmetry.space_group_name_H-M   'P 1'
#
loop_
_entity.id
_entity.type
_entity.pdbx_description
1 polymer ?
#
loop_
_entity_poly.entity_id
_entity_poly.type
_entity_poly.pdbx_seq_one_letter_code
_entity_poly.pdbx_strand_id
1 'polypeptide(L)'
;MWGSDDNSYYWSDSGDILQPYQTEPYVEGDGGSVLFRGCITANGPGYGTTVMDGSIDSTVYVDILQPSLLDTLEYYDMNRNVIPFQQDNATPYTSRITQGWFSSKGFIFEMIKDCWSAESLDLNSIEHVWCQLKLRLNIYSTRPTIKEELESRVTSEWYKFTKNDCLKYKDSMPARIKAVIRYGGGPTRF
;
A
#
# COMPACT_ATOMS: atom_id res chain seq x y z
N MET A 1 13.00 -2.03 4.92
CA MET A 1 13.91 -1.84 3.79
C MET A 1 13.75 -3.10 2.97
N TRP A 2 13.07 -3.04 1.82
CA TRP A 2 12.59 -4.23 1.11
C TRP A 2 13.23 -4.33 -0.26
N GLY A 3 13.92 -5.46 -0.47
CA GLY A 3 14.25 -6.02 -1.78
C GLY A 3 13.02 -6.66 -2.43
N SER A 4 13.15 -6.97 -3.71
CA SER A 4 12.14 -7.59 -4.55
C SER A 4 11.86 -9.03 -4.12
N ASP A 5 10.68 -9.29 -3.60
CA ASP A 5 10.17 -10.67 -3.50
C ASP A 5 9.75 -11.13 -4.90
N ASP A 6 10.69 -11.68 -5.66
CA ASP A 6 10.40 -12.51 -6.82
C ASP A 6 9.79 -13.82 -6.30
N ASN A 7 8.46 -13.90 -6.32
CA ASN A 7 7.70 -15.03 -5.81
C ASN A 7 7.80 -16.23 -6.77
N SER A 8 8.95 -16.93 -6.75
CA SER A 8 9.16 -18.18 -7.47
C SER A 8 8.68 -19.36 -6.62
N TYR A 9 7.81 -20.19 -7.20
CA TYR A 9 7.35 -21.44 -6.57
C TYR A 9 8.22 -22.61 -7.04
N TYR A 10 8.76 -23.41 -6.12
CA TYR A 10 9.37 -24.70 -6.44
C TYR A 10 8.77 -25.80 -5.55
N TRP A 11 8.88 -27.04 -6.01
CA TRP A 11 8.49 -28.24 -5.27
C TRP A 11 9.76 -28.99 -4.83
N SER A 12 9.81 -29.43 -3.56
CA SER A 12 10.84 -30.32 -3.03
C SER A 12 10.21 -31.33 -2.08
N ASP A 13 10.73 -32.56 -2.05
CA ASP A 13 10.30 -33.59 -1.10
C ASP A 13 10.84 -33.32 0.31
N SER A 14 10.15 -33.81 1.34
CA SER A 14 10.53 -33.54 2.74
C SER A 14 11.86 -34.19 3.09
N GLY A 15 12.92 -33.38 3.16
CA GLY A 15 14.26 -33.83 3.58
C GLY A 15 15.39 -33.48 2.61
N ASP A 16 15.06 -32.94 1.42
CA ASP A 16 16.09 -32.57 0.45
C ASP A 16 16.71 -31.21 0.76
N ILE A 17 18.05 -31.13 0.64
CA ILE A 17 18.78 -29.87 0.65
C ILE A 17 18.55 -29.19 -0.71
N LEU A 18 17.99 -27.99 -0.69
CA LEU A 18 17.72 -27.18 -1.89
C LEU A 18 18.99 -27.00 -2.71
N GLN A 19 18.93 -27.36 -3.99
CA GLN A 19 20.05 -27.22 -4.90
C GLN A 19 20.17 -25.76 -5.39
N PRO A 20 21.36 -25.26 -5.75
CA PRO A 20 21.57 -23.88 -6.17
C PRO A 20 20.72 -23.39 -7.36
N TYR A 21 20.20 -24.32 -8.19
CA TYR A 21 19.28 -23.99 -9.30
C TYR A 21 17.81 -23.93 -8.88
N GLN A 22 17.49 -24.37 -7.65
CA GLN A 22 16.17 -24.31 -7.00
C GLN A 22 16.07 -23.12 -6.03
N THR A 23 17.16 -22.38 -5.87
CA THR A 23 17.24 -21.17 -5.06
C THR A 23 17.65 -20.02 -5.97
N GLU A 24 16.82 -18.98 -6.11
CA GLU A 24 17.36 -17.73 -6.64
C GLU A 24 18.31 -17.14 -5.58
N PRO A 25 19.57 -16.80 -5.94
CA PRO A 25 20.46 -16.15 -5.00
C PRO A 25 19.79 -14.84 -4.55
N TYR A 26 19.62 -14.68 -3.24
CA TYR A 26 19.29 -13.40 -2.63
C TYR A 26 20.42 -12.43 -2.96
N VAL A 27 20.20 -11.61 -3.98
CA VAL A 27 21.05 -10.46 -4.26
C VAL A 27 20.45 -9.33 -3.47
N GLU A 28 21.10 -8.97 -2.37
CA GLU A 28 20.87 -7.69 -1.71
C GLU A 28 21.33 -6.61 -2.70
N GLY A 29 20.40 -6.20 -3.57
CA GLY A 29 20.69 -5.30 -4.67
C GLY A 29 21.04 -3.92 -4.16
N ASP A 30 22.20 -3.42 -4.57
CA ASP A 30 22.60 -2.01 -4.45
C ASP A 30 21.72 -1.07 -5.31
N GLY A 31 20.75 -1.62 -6.06
CA GLY A 31 19.90 -0.95 -7.06
C GLY A 31 18.86 0.03 -6.51
N GLY A 32 18.97 0.42 -5.24
CA GLY A 32 18.12 1.43 -4.61
C GLY A 32 16.68 0.95 -4.32
N SER A 33 15.98 1.68 -3.45
CA SER A 33 14.57 1.43 -3.14
C SER A 33 13.79 2.74 -3.22
N VAL A 34 12.52 2.62 -3.61
CA VAL A 34 11.60 3.75 -3.72
C VAL A 34 10.46 3.55 -2.73
N LEU A 35 10.24 4.53 -1.88
CA LEU A 35 9.08 4.56 -0.99
C LEU A 35 7.95 5.34 -1.66
N PHE A 36 6.98 4.62 -2.22
CA PHE A 36 5.82 5.22 -2.86
C PHE A 36 4.64 5.30 -1.89
N ARG A 37 3.96 6.44 -1.89
CA ARG A 37 2.75 6.72 -1.11
C ARG A 37 1.62 7.05 -2.09
N GLY A 38 0.44 6.54 -1.83
CA GLY A 38 -0.75 6.84 -2.62
C GLY A 38 -2.00 6.46 -1.84
N CYS A 39 -3.16 6.90 -2.32
CA CYS A 39 -4.45 6.51 -1.80
C CYS A 39 -5.34 5.98 -2.92
N ILE A 40 -6.32 5.14 -2.58
CA ILE A 40 -7.33 4.68 -3.54
C ILE A 40 -8.71 5.16 -3.10
N THR A 41 -9.55 5.46 -4.08
CA THR A 41 -10.95 5.85 -3.85
C THR A 41 -11.88 4.96 -4.67
N ALA A 42 -13.18 5.03 -4.41
CA ALA A 42 -14.18 4.36 -5.26
C ALA A 42 -14.21 4.87 -6.70
N ASN A 43 -13.57 6.01 -6.99
CA ASN A 43 -13.52 6.62 -8.32
C ASN A 43 -12.21 6.35 -9.07
N GLY A 44 -11.16 5.90 -8.39
CA GLY A 44 -9.86 5.61 -9.01
C GLY A 44 -8.69 5.81 -8.05
N PRO A 45 -7.45 5.67 -8.56
CA PRO A 45 -6.24 5.98 -7.79
C PRO A 45 -6.18 7.49 -7.51
N GLY A 46 -5.80 7.85 -6.30
CA GLY A 46 -5.43 9.22 -5.95
C GLY A 46 -4.03 9.58 -6.41
N TYR A 47 -3.63 10.81 -6.13
CA TYR A 47 -2.27 11.27 -6.40
C TYR A 47 -1.26 10.48 -5.58
N GLY A 48 -0.26 9.94 -6.28
CA GLY A 48 0.85 9.22 -5.69
C GLY A 48 2.09 10.09 -5.58
N THR A 49 2.89 9.88 -4.54
CA THR A 49 4.14 10.60 -4.28
C THR A 49 5.21 9.62 -3.85
N THR A 50 6.37 9.72 -4.48
CA THR A 50 7.60 9.09 -3.98
C THR A 50 8.20 9.95 -2.88
N VAL A 51 8.61 9.30 -1.79
CA VAL A 51 9.34 9.92 -0.69
C VAL A 51 10.82 9.66 -0.89
N MET A 52 11.61 10.74 -1.04
CA MET A 52 13.06 10.66 -1.10
C MET A 52 13.65 10.30 0.28
N ASP A 53 14.83 9.71 0.28
CA ASP A 53 15.37 8.86 1.36
C ASP A 53 15.21 9.44 2.79
N GLY A 54 14.68 8.63 3.71
CA GLY A 54 14.51 9.00 5.11
C GLY A 54 13.44 8.19 5.84
N SER A 55 13.46 8.23 7.16
CA SER A 55 12.35 7.74 7.98
C SER A 55 11.20 8.75 7.93
N ILE A 56 9.97 8.27 7.76
CA ILE A 56 8.79 9.15 7.79
C ILE A 56 8.35 9.34 9.24
N ASP A 57 8.55 10.55 9.74
CA ASP A 57 7.91 10.99 10.97
C ASP A 57 6.49 11.54 10.68
N SER A 58 5.79 11.92 11.74
CA SER A 58 4.42 12.43 11.65
C SER A 58 4.29 13.75 10.90
N THR A 59 5.32 14.59 10.91
CA THR A 59 5.32 15.89 10.23
C THR A 59 5.47 15.67 8.74
N VAL A 60 6.47 14.90 8.34
CA VAL A 60 6.70 14.48 6.95
C VAL A 60 5.48 13.75 6.40
N TYR A 61 4.84 12.91 7.21
CA TYR A 61 3.60 12.24 6.81
C TYR A 61 2.48 13.24 6.47
N VAL A 62 2.24 14.24 7.32
CA VAL A 62 1.23 15.28 7.07
C VAL A 62 1.58 16.13 5.86
N ASP A 63 2.85 16.48 5.68
CA ASP A 63 3.31 17.29 4.55
C ASP A 63 3.12 16.58 3.21
N ILE A 64 3.31 15.26 3.16
CA ILE A 64 3.04 14.44 1.97
C ILE A 64 1.53 14.28 1.76
N LEU A 65 0.80 13.99 2.83
CA LEU A 65 -0.62 13.64 2.76
C LEU A 65 -1.50 14.85 2.43
N GLN A 66 -1.11 16.05 2.87
CA GLN A 66 -1.90 17.26 2.66
C GLN A 66 -2.19 17.56 1.18
N PRO A 67 -1.19 17.75 0.30
CA PRO A 67 -1.47 18.00 -1.12
C PRO A 67 -2.07 16.77 -1.78
N SER A 68 -1.46 15.59 -1.62
CA SER A 68 -1.89 14.38 -2.31
C SER A 68 -3.34 13.98 -2.01
N LEU A 69 -3.77 14.04 -0.74
CA LEU A 69 -5.14 13.68 -0.36
C LEU A 69 -6.15 14.77 -0.73
N LEU A 70 -5.86 16.04 -0.45
CA LEU A 70 -6.81 17.12 -0.72
C LEU A 70 -7.03 17.31 -2.22
N ASP A 71 -5.97 17.28 -3.02
CA ASP A 71 -6.05 17.38 -4.47
C ASP A 71 -6.80 16.17 -5.06
N THR A 72 -6.61 14.97 -4.49
CA THR A 72 -7.38 13.77 -4.90
C THR A 72 -8.87 13.96 -4.66
N LEU A 73 -9.23 14.50 -3.48
CA LEU A 73 -10.62 14.71 -3.12
C LEU A 73 -11.26 15.79 -4.00
N GLU A 74 -10.53 16.86 -4.31
CA GLU A 74 -10.98 17.89 -5.26
C GLU A 74 -11.14 17.32 -6.68
N TYR A 75 -10.15 16.56 -7.17
CA TYR A 75 -10.18 15.96 -8.50
C TYR A 75 -11.39 15.04 -8.72
N TYR A 76 -11.76 14.26 -7.70
CA TYR A 76 -12.91 13.35 -7.76
C TYR A 76 -14.23 13.95 -7.25
N ASP A 77 -14.27 15.25 -6.92
CA ASP A 77 -15.42 15.93 -6.31
C ASP A 77 -15.97 15.20 -5.07
N MET A 78 -15.07 14.82 -4.17
CA MET A 78 -15.31 13.98 -3.01
C MET A 78 -15.38 14.82 -1.73
N ASN A 79 -16.52 14.76 -1.04
CA ASN A 79 -16.73 15.50 0.20
C ASN A 79 -16.04 14.81 1.39
N ARG A 80 -14.92 15.38 1.84
CA ARG A 80 -14.13 14.91 2.99
C ARG A 80 -14.90 14.78 4.31
N ASN A 81 -16.00 15.52 4.48
CA ASN A 81 -16.80 15.49 5.69
C ASN A 81 -17.74 14.27 5.78
N VAL A 82 -17.88 13.49 4.70
CA VAL A 82 -18.76 12.31 4.66
C VAL A 82 -18.03 11.03 4.24
N ILE A 83 -16.76 11.13 3.89
CA ILE A 83 -15.95 10.00 3.44
C ILE A 83 -15.06 9.54 4.59
N PRO A 84 -15.16 8.27 5.03
CA PRO A 84 -14.24 7.74 6.01
C PRO A 84 -12.83 7.62 5.40
N PHE A 85 -11.82 8.05 6.14
CA PHE A 85 -10.42 7.88 5.76
C PHE A 85 -9.83 6.65 6.47
N GLN A 86 -9.27 5.73 5.68
CA GLN A 86 -8.64 4.51 6.18
C GLN A 86 -7.13 4.59 6.03
N GLN A 87 -6.39 4.29 7.10
CA GLN A 87 -4.93 4.15 7.14
C GLN A 87 -4.56 3.03 8.14
N ASP A 88 -3.32 2.54 8.08
CA ASP A 88 -2.82 1.59 9.07
C ASP A 88 -2.54 2.27 10.43
N ASN A 89 -2.24 1.44 11.44
CA ASN A 89 -1.98 1.88 12.82
C ASN A 89 -0.50 2.20 13.09
N ALA A 90 0.30 2.51 12.08
CA ALA A 90 1.70 2.90 12.28
C ALA A 90 1.81 4.12 13.22
N THR A 91 2.88 4.15 14.02
CA THR A 91 3.10 5.19 15.05
C THR A 91 3.04 6.61 14.48
N PRO A 92 3.64 6.93 13.31
CA PRO A 92 3.56 8.28 12.75
C PRO A 92 2.12 8.69 12.43
N TYR A 93 1.28 7.75 11.98
CA TYR A 93 -0.07 8.02 11.47
C TYR A 93 -1.10 8.13 12.59
N THR A 94 -0.83 7.47 13.72
CA THR A 94 -1.63 7.56 14.94
C THR A 94 -1.15 8.67 15.88
N SER A 95 -0.16 9.47 15.49
CA SER A 95 0.37 10.56 16.30
C SER A 95 -0.65 11.67 16.56
N ARG A 96 -0.39 12.47 17.61
CA ARG A 96 -1.21 13.66 17.91
C ARG A 96 -1.14 14.72 16.80
N ILE A 97 -0.01 14.83 16.11
CA ILE A 97 0.18 15.77 15.00
C ILE A 97 -0.75 15.39 13.84
N THR A 98 -0.71 14.12 13.43
CA THR A 98 -1.52 13.60 12.34
C THR A 98 -3.01 13.66 12.67
N GLN A 99 -3.41 13.23 13.87
CA GLN A 99 -4.80 13.33 14.31
C GLN A 99 -5.30 14.77 14.35
N GLY A 100 -4.50 15.70 14.90
CA GLY A 100 -4.82 17.13 14.93
C GLY A 100 -4.99 17.72 13.54
N TRP A 101 -4.17 17.29 12.58
CA TRP A 101 -4.31 17.68 11.18
C TRP A 101 -5.63 17.20 10.59
N PHE A 102 -6.00 15.91 10.74
CA PHE A 102 -7.29 15.39 10.25
C PHE A 102 -8.49 16.16 10.83
N SER A 103 -8.47 16.42 12.14
CA SER A 103 -9.49 17.24 12.81
C SER A 103 -9.54 18.66 12.25
N SER A 104 -8.39 19.30 12.01
CA SER A 104 -8.33 20.66 11.46
C SER A 104 -8.88 20.78 10.03
N LYS A 105 -8.83 19.69 9.26
CA LYS A 105 -9.34 19.63 7.88
C LYS A 105 -10.79 19.15 7.80
N GLY A 106 -11.38 18.67 8.89
CA GLY A 106 -12.78 18.23 8.95
C GLY A 106 -13.01 16.78 8.51
N PHE A 107 -11.98 15.92 8.54
CA PHE A 107 -12.17 14.50 8.26
C PHE A 107 -12.85 13.79 9.44
N ILE A 108 -13.77 12.87 9.12
CA ILE A 108 -14.28 11.91 10.11
C ILE A 108 -13.21 10.83 10.33
N PHE A 109 -12.35 11.05 11.32
CA PHE A 109 -11.26 10.14 11.66
C PHE A 109 -11.67 9.08 12.69
N GLU A 110 -12.71 9.35 13.50
CA GLU A 110 -13.03 8.58 14.70
C GLU A 110 -13.44 7.12 14.46
N MET A 111 -13.75 6.70 13.23
CA MET A 111 -14.44 5.42 13.02
C MET A 111 -13.55 4.23 12.62
N ILE A 112 -12.25 4.42 12.35
CA ILE A 112 -11.40 3.34 11.79
C ILE A 112 -10.25 2.92 12.71
N LYS A 113 -9.74 3.82 13.55
CA LYS A 113 -8.59 3.54 14.43
C LYS A 113 -8.85 2.39 15.41
N ASP A 114 -10.05 2.34 16.00
CA ASP A 114 -10.39 1.38 17.06
C ASP A 114 -11.00 0.07 16.51
N CYS A 115 -11.21 -0.03 15.20
CA CYS A 115 -11.76 -1.22 14.55
C CYS A 115 -10.68 -2.14 13.94
N TRP A 116 -9.40 -1.76 14.00
CA TRP A 116 -8.30 -2.49 13.36
C TRP A 116 -7.32 -3.09 14.35
N SER A 117 -7.00 -4.38 14.17
CA SER A 117 -5.81 -4.97 14.77
C SER A 117 -4.56 -4.47 14.02
N ALA A 118 -3.48 -4.21 14.76
CA ALA A 118 -2.23 -3.67 14.22
C ALA A 118 -1.56 -4.57 13.14
N GLU A 119 -2.01 -5.81 12.98
CA GLU A 119 -1.42 -6.79 12.06
C GLU A 119 -2.38 -7.24 10.93
N SER A 120 -3.56 -6.63 10.79
CA SER A 120 -4.55 -7.06 9.79
C SER A 120 -4.37 -6.37 8.43
N LEU A 121 -3.27 -6.67 7.74
CA LEU A 121 -3.04 -6.25 6.35
C LEU A 121 -4.19 -6.69 5.42
N ASP A 122 -4.79 -7.85 5.68
CA ASP A 122 -5.94 -8.41 4.96
C ASP A 122 -7.17 -7.48 4.93
N LEU A 123 -7.28 -6.58 5.91
CA LEU A 123 -8.36 -5.60 5.98
C LEU A 123 -7.97 -4.27 5.32
N ASN A 124 -6.68 -4.02 5.07
CA ASN A 124 -6.25 -2.84 4.33
C ASN A 124 -6.32 -3.09 2.82
N SER A 125 -7.41 -2.62 2.20
CA SER A 125 -7.69 -2.87 0.78
C SER A 125 -6.59 -2.36 -0.19
N ILE A 126 -5.78 -1.39 0.22
CA ILE A 126 -4.67 -0.86 -0.58
C ILE A 126 -3.47 -1.81 -0.66
N GLU A 127 -3.30 -2.75 0.28
CA GLU A 127 -2.20 -3.73 0.26
C GLU A 127 -2.25 -4.60 -0.98
N HIS A 128 -3.46 -4.92 -1.47
CA HIS A 128 -3.61 -5.63 -2.74
C HIS A 128 -3.19 -4.79 -3.93
N VAL A 129 -3.38 -3.47 -3.87
CA VAL A 129 -2.93 -2.56 -4.93
C VAL A 129 -1.41 -2.53 -4.94
N TRP A 130 -0.76 -2.51 -3.78
CA TRP A 130 0.70 -2.63 -3.68
C TRP A 130 1.22 -3.96 -4.20
N CYS A 131 0.55 -5.06 -3.88
CA CYS A 131 0.88 -6.38 -4.43
C CYS A 131 0.77 -6.39 -5.96
N GLN A 132 -0.33 -5.88 -6.51
CA GLN A 132 -0.52 -5.79 -7.97
C GLN A 132 0.49 -4.87 -8.64
N LEU A 133 0.86 -3.76 -7.99
CA LEU A 133 1.87 -2.84 -8.49
C LEU A 133 3.24 -3.53 -8.57
N LYS A 134 3.64 -4.26 -7.53
CA LYS A 134 4.87 -5.07 -7.54
C LYS A 134 4.86 -6.12 -8.66
N LEU A 135 3.75 -6.85 -8.82
CA LEU A 135 3.60 -7.84 -9.89
C LEU A 135 3.76 -7.19 -11.29
N ARG A 136 3.13 -6.03 -11.52
CA ARG A 136 3.27 -5.29 -12.79
C ARG A 136 4.70 -4.85 -13.03
N LEU A 137 5.42 -4.41 -12.00
CA LEU A 137 6.82 -4.03 -12.09
C LEU A 137 7.74 -5.22 -12.39
N ASN A 138 7.44 -6.41 -11.83
CA ASN A 138 8.21 -7.63 -12.08
C ASN A 138 8.03 -8.19 -13.51
N ILE A 139 6.97 -7.81 -14.23
CA ILE A 139 6.74 -8.21 -15.63
C ILE A 139 7.68 -7.46 -16.60
N TYR A 140 8.27 -6.33 -16.20
CA TYR A 140 9.18 -5.59 -17.06
C TYR A 140 10.40 -6.45 -17.42
N SER A 141 10.75 -6.46 -18.71
CA SER A 141 11.86 -7.27 -19.22
C SER A 141 13.25 -6.83 -18.71
N THR A 142 13.36 -5.59 -18.21
CA THR A 142 14.60 -5.04 -17.67
C THR A 142 14.37 -4.59 -16.25
N ARG A 143 15.38 -4.76 -15.38
CA ARG A 143 15.38 -4.16 -14.04
C ARG A 143 15.73 -2.67 -14.17
N PRO A 144 15.12 -1.77 -13.37
CA PRO A 144 15.49 -0.37 -13.36
C PRO A 144 16.94 -0.23 -12.90
N THR A 145 17.68 0.64 -13.57
CA THR A 145 19.13 0.84 -13.30
C THR A 145 19.41 2.02 -12.39
N ILE A 146 18.48 2.98 -12.32
CA ILE A 146 18.55 4.17 -11.47
C ILE A 146 17.20 4.41 -10.77
N LYS A 147 17.23 5.13 -9.65
CA LYS A 147 16.05 5.39 -8.81
C LYS A 147 14.94 6.11 -9.57
N GLU A 148 15.29 7.10 -10.39
CA GLU A 148 14.35 7.89 -11.19
C GLU A 148 13.59 7.03 -12.21
N GLU A 149 14.24 5.99 -12.75
CA GLU A 149 13.61 5.03 -13.63
C GLU A 149 12.58 4.18 -12.88
N LEU A 150 12.94 3.70 -11.68
CA LEU A 150 12.01 2.97 -10.82
C LEU A 150 10.82 3.85 -10.43
N GLU A 151 11.05 5.11 -10.03
CA GLU A 151 9.99 6.08 -9.71
C GLU A 151 9.04 6.30 -10.89
N SER A 152 9.59 6.47 -12.09
CA SER A 152 8.79 6.66 -13.32
C SER A 152 7.92 5.44 -13.63
N ARG A 153 8.48 4.22 -13.51
CA ARG A 153 7.73 2.98 -13.73
C ARG A 153 6.62 2.79 -12.70
N VAL A 154 6.93 2.98 -11.41
CA VAL A 154 5.95 2.90 -10.31
C VAL A 154 4.81 3.88 -10.56
N THR A 155 5.14 5.13 -10.89
CA THR A 155 4.15 6.18 -11.15
C THR A 155 3.30 5.84 -12.38
N SER A 156 3.91 5.36 -13.46
CA SER A 156 3.19 4.96 -14.68
C SER A 156 2.22 3.81 -14.42
N GLU A 157 2.64 2.78 -13.70
CA GLU A 157 1.79 1.63 -13.37
C GLU A 157 0.67 1.99 -12.38
N TRP A 158 0.95 2.90 -11.43
CA TRP A 158 -0.05 3.40 -10.49
C TRP A 158 -1.22 4.08 -11.20
N TYR A 159 -0.95 4.97 -12.15
CA TYR A 159 -2.01 5.67 -12.87
C TYR A 159 -2.73 4.82 -13.93
N LYS A 160 -2.30 3.57 -14.15
CA LYS A 160 -3.06 2.59 -14.97
C LYS A 160 -4.18 1.90 -14.18
N PHE A 161 -4.24 2.03 -12.85
CA PHE A 161 -5.37 1.50 -12.09
C PHE A 161 -6.65 2.24 -12.48
N THR A 162 -7.70 1.48 -12.77
CA THR A 162 -8.98 2.04 -13.18
C THR A 162 -9.95 2.14 -12.00
N LYS A 163 -11.02 2.92 -12.16
CA LYS A 163 -12.16 2.92 -11.24
C LYS A 163 -12.67 1.51 -10.91
N ASN A 164 -12.76 0.66 -11.93
CA ASN A 164 -13.25 -0.71 -11.77
C ASN A 164 -12.31 -1.56 -10.93
N ASP A 165 -11.00 -1.33 -11.00
CA ASP A 165 -10.04 -2.03 -10.15
C ASP A 165 -10.19 -1.57 -8.69
N CYS A 166 -10.28 -0.26 -8.46
CA CYS A 166 -10.48 0.31 -7.12
C CYS A 166 -11.80 -0.15 -6.48
N LEU A 167 -12.88 -0.23 -7.26
CA LEU A 167 -14.17 -0.73 -6.77
C LEU A 167 -14.11 -2.18 -6.31
N LYS A 168 -13.40 -3.07 -7.02
CA LYS A 168 -13.23 -4.46 -6.60
C LYS A 168 -12.60 -4.56 -5.20
N TYR A 169 -11.62 -3.72 -4.90
CA TYR A 169 -10.99 -3.70 -3.57
C TYR A 169 -11.97 -3.22 -2.49
N LYS A 170 -12.72 -2.15 -2.75
CA LYS A 170 -13.79 -1.68 -1.86
C LYS A 170 -14.86 -2.75 -1.62
N ASP A 171 -15.37 -3.35 -2.68
CA ASP A 171 -16.47 -4.33 -2.64
C ASP A 171 -16.05 -5.65 -1.99
N SER A 172 -14.74 -5.92 -1.91
CA SER A 172 -14.20 -7.08 -1.20
C SER A 172 -14.18 -6.92 0.33
N MET A 173 -14.32 -5.70 0.87
CA MET A 173 -14.26 -5.44 2.32
C MET A 173 -15.24 -6.26 3.16
N PRO A 174 -16.53 -6.37 2.81
CA PRO A 174 -17.46 -7.20 3.58
C PRO A 174 -17.05 -8.68 3.62
N ALA A 175 -16.44 -9.20 2.55
CA ALA A 175 -15.97 -10.58 2.51
C ALA A 175 -14.70 -10.79 3.35
N ARG A 176 -13.77 -9.83 3.33
CA ARG A 176 -12.56 -9.83 4.18
C ARG A 176 -12.94 -9.81 5.66
N ILE A 177 -13.83 -8.91 6.06
CA ILE A 177 -14.31 -8.79 7.44
C ILE A 177 -14.94 -10.12 7.91
N LYS A 178 -15.80 -10.72 7.08
CA LYS A 178 -16.38 -12.04 7.38
C LYS A 178 -15.32 -13.13 7.51
N ALA A 179 -14.27 -13.11 6.69
CA ALA A 179 -13.17 -14.07 6.79
C ALA A 179 -12.41 -13.89 8.10
N VAL A 180 -12.00 -12.66 8.45
CA VAL A 180 -11.27 -12.37 9.70
C VAL A 180 -12.10 -12.80 10.93
N ILE A 181 -13.41 -12.50 10.95
CA ILE A 181 -14.31 -12.95 12.02
C ILE A 181 -14.35 -14.49 12.09
N ARG A 182 -14.44 -15.16 10.93
CA ARG A 182 -14.47 -16.64 10.85
C ARG A 182 -13.18 -17.28 11.36
N TYR A 183 -12.03 -16.66 11.10
CA TYR A 183 -10.72 -17.12 11.56
C TYR A 183 -10.34 -16.57 12.95
N GLY A 184 -11.27 -15.94 13.67
CA GLY A 184 -11.03 -15.45 15.02
C GLY A 184 -9.94 -14.38 15.12
N GLY A 185 -9.78 -13.56 14.07
CA GLY A 185 -8.72 -12.56 13.98
C GLY A 185 -7.42 -13.06 13.34
N GLY A 186 -7.34 -14.34 12.96
CA GLY A 186 -6.17 -14.90 12.27
C GLY A 186 -6.07 -14.51 10.79
N PRO A 187 -4.92 -14.82 10.15
CA PRO A 187 -4.67 -14.52 8.73
C PRO A 187 -5.69 -15.19 7.81
N THR A 188 -6.04 -14.49 6.74
CA THR A 188 -6.99 -14.92 5.73
C THR A 188 -6.31 -15.05 4.37
N ARG A 189 -7.06 -15.46 3.35
CA ARG A 189 -6.56 -15.55 1.97
C ARG A 189 -6.42 -14.19 1.27
N PHE A 190 -6.91 -13.13 1.90
CA PHE A 190 -6.93 -11.79 1.32
C PHE A 190 -5.59 -11.13 1.63
#